data_AF-A0A7J7Y0C4-F1
#
_entry.id   AF-A0A7J7Y0C4-F1
#
_cell.length_a   1.000
_cell.length_b   1.000
_cell.length_c   1.000
_cell.angle_alpha   90.00
_cell.angle_beta   90.00
_cell.angle_gamma   90.00
#
_symmetry.space_group_name_H-M   'P 1'
#
loop_
_entity.id
_entity.type
_entity.pdbx_description
1 polymer ?
#
loop_
_entity_poly.entity_id
_entity_poly.type
_entity_poly.pdbx_seq_one_letter_code
_entity_poly.pdbx_strand_id
1 'polypeptide(L)'
;MTECFVMKEICNAYTKLNNPMWQQQLFKEQAKEAKVTGNDEAMFIDENLCTTLEFGLPPTAGWGLGIGRVTMFLIDANDIKEVLLFPAMKPKDKKEKSRKNKKEEEQEEEGGRKRKRKIKSKKKKKKKKKRKKKKKKKKKKKKKKKKKKKKEEEEEEEEEEEEEEEEEEEEKKKSIYI
;
A
#
# COMPACT_ATOMS: atom_id res chain seq x y z
N MET A 1 29.17 12.53 40.59
CA MET A 1 29.53 12.31 39.18
C MET A 1 30.60 13.33 38.83
N THR A 2 31.67 12.91 38.17
CA THR A 2 32.79 13.76 37.78
C THR A 2 33.13 13.49 36.33
N GLU A 3 33.23 14.55 35.55
CA GLU A 3 33.59 14.50 34.13
C GLU A 3 34.96 15.17 33.94
N CYS A 4 35.80 14.59 33.09
CA CYS A 4 37.11 15.11 32.76
C CYS A 4 37.10 15.69 31.33
N PHE A 5 37.47 16.96 31.21
CA PHE A 5 37.51 17.68 29.95
C PHE A 5 38.93 18.09 29.58
N VAL A 6 39.35 17.74 28.37
CA VAL A 6 40.55 18.29 27.72
C VAL A 6 40.15 18.56 26.27
N MET A 7 39.79 19.82 25.97
CA MET A 7 39.11 20.28 24.74
C MET A 7 37.71 19.66 24.49
N LYS A 8 37.56 18.35 24.68
CA LYS A 8 36.31 17.58 24.66
C LYS A 8 36.25 16.70 25.93
N GLU A 9 35.09 16.12 26.24
CA GLU A 9 34.93 15.17 27.34
C GLU A 9 35.75 13.90 27.05
N ILE A 10 36.65 13.52 27.96
CA ILE A 10 37.54 12.36 27.80
C ILE A 10 37.17 11.21 28.75
N CYS A 11 36.76 11.53 29.98
CA CYS A 11 36.46 10.53 31.00
C CYS A 11 35.20 10.89 31.77
N ASN A 12 34.41 9.88 32.10
CA ASN A 12 33.27 9.99 33.00
C ASN A 12 33.49 9.03 34.18
N ALA A 13 33.35 9.52 35.40
CA ALA A 13 33.49 8.73 36.62
C ALA A 13 32.36 9.04 37.61
N TYR A 14 31.92 8.00 38.33
CA TYR A 14 30.83 8.11 39.28
C TYR A 14 30.91 7.00 40.33
N THR A 15 30.47 7.31 41.53
CA THR A 15 30.15 6.31 42.55
C THR A 15 28.96 5.50 42.05
N LYS A 16 29.11 4.18 42.00
CA LYS A 16 28.03 3.30 41.52
C LYS A 16 26.88 3.34 42.52
N LEU A 17 25.67 3.45 42.01
CA LEU A 17 24.49 3.31 42.85
C LEU A 17 24.37 1.84 43.27
N ASN A 18 24.45 1.60 44.57
CA ASN A 18 24.40 0.26 45.15
C ASN A 18 23.01 -0.10 45.71
N ASN A 19 22.08 0.86 45.80
CA ASN A 19 20.74 0.62 46.33
C ASN A 19 19.81 0.09 45.21
N PRO A 20 19.33 -1.17 45.28
CA PRO A 20 18.52 -1.78 44.23
C PRO A 20 17.15 -1.10 44.07
N MET A 21 16.53 -0.68 45.18
CA MET A 21 15.22 -0.03 45.14
C MET A 21 15.29 1.33 44.44
N TRP A 22 16.34 2.10 44.72
CA TRP A 22 16.57 3.38 44.08
C TRP A 22 16.91 3.21 42.59
N GLN A 23 17.75 2.24 42.26
CA GLN A 23 18.07 1.91 40.86
C GLN A 23 16.80 1.55 40.07
N GLN A 24 15.90 0.76 40.67
CA GLN A 24 14.64 0.37 40.02
C GLN A 24 13.70 1.56 39.81
N GLN A 25 13.64 2.51 40.76
CA GLN A 25 12.86 3.75 40.61
C GLN A 25 13.38 4.60 39.45
N LEU A 26 14.70 4.79 39.36
CA LEU A 26 15.33 5.52 38.26
C LEU A 26 15.04 4.89 36.89
N PHE A 27 15.10 3.56 36.79
CA PHE A 27 14.71 2.87 35.56
C PHE A 27 13.23 3.07 35.20
N LYS A 28 12.32 3.06 36.18
CA LYS A 28 10.89 3.33 35.96
C LYS A 28 10.65 4.76 35.50
N GLU A 29 11.39 5.73 36.03
CA GLU A 29 11.32 7.14 35.63
C GLU A 29 11.83 7.33 34.20
N GLN A 30 13.02 6.82 33.90
CA GLN A 30 13.60 6.86 32.54
C GLN A 30 12.70 6.18 31.50
N ALA A 31 12.11 5.02 31.83
CA ALA A 31 11.19 4.33 30.93
C ALA A 31 9.86 5.08 30.73
N LYS A 32 9.40 5.85 31.72
CA LYS A 32 8.23 6.73 31.57
C LYS A 32 8.58 7.91 30.65
N GLU A 33 9.70 8.57 30.89
CA GLU A 33 10.19 9.67 30.06
C GLU A 33 10.42 9.24 28.61
N ALA A 34 10.95 8.04 28.40
CA ALA A 34 11.12 7.44 27.07
C ALA A 34 9.78 7.32 26.33
N LYS A 35 8.74 6.84 27.01
CA LYS A 35 7.40 6.64 26.44
C LYS A 35 6.66 7.95 26.18
N VAL A 36 6.84 8.94 27.05
CA VAL A 36 6.16 10.24 26.94
C VAL A 36 6.83 11.11 25.86
N THR A 37 8.16 11.16 25.87
CA THR A 37 8.94 12.06 25.01
C THR A 37 9.41 11.40 23.72
N GLY A 38 9.24 10.08 23.59
CA GLY A 38 9.75 9.31 22.46
C GLY A 38 11.28 9.32 22.39
N ASN A 39 11.96 9.32 23.54
CA ASN A 39 13.41 9.37 23.61
C ASN A 39 14.02 7.97 23.40
N ASP A 40 14.58 7.74 22.21
CA ASP A 40 15.24 6.48 21.83
C ASP A 40 16.58 6.24 22.56
N GLU A 41 17.16 7.25 23.24
CA GLU A 41 18.42 7.11 24.00
C GLU A 41 18.20 6.70 25.47
N ALA A 42 16.95 6.60 25.91
CA ALA A 42 16.62 6.25 27.28
C ALA A 42 16.95 4.77 27.59
N MET A 43 17.43 4.51 28.81
CA MET A 43 17.77 3.15 29.22
C MET A 43 16.51 2.31 29.46
N PHE A 44 16.59 1.03 29.12
CA PHE A 44 15.54 0.05 29.42
C PHE A 44 15.60 -0.40 30.88
N ILE A 45 14.48 -0.92 31.38
CA ILE A 45 14.42 -1.53 32.72
C ILE A 45 15.12 -2.88 32.65
N ASP A 46 16.24 -3.03 33.37
CA ASP A 46 16.97 -4.29 33.52
C ASP A 46 16.70 -4.88 34.91
N GLU A 47 15.82 -5.88 34.96
CA GLU A 47 15.46 -6.57 36.20
C GLU A 47 16.61 -7.45 36.72
N ASN A 48 17.39 -8.07 35.82
CA ASN A 48 18.53 -8.91 36.19
C ASN A 48 19.64 -8.09 36.87
N LEU A 49 19.88 -6.86 36.41
CA LEU A 49 20.80 -5.94 37.07
C LEU A 49 20.32 -5.59 38.49
N CYS A 50 19.04 -5.28 38.66
CA CYS A 50 18.46 -4.99 39.98
C CYS A 50 18.57 -6.19 40.92
N THR A 51 18.24 -7.40 40.47
CA THR A 51 18.41 -8.63 41.26
C THR A 51 19.88 -8.86 41.63
N THR A 52 20.81 -8.56 40.73
CA THR A 52 22.26 -8.66 41.03
C THR A 52 22.69 -7.66 42.12
N LEU A 53 22.11 -6.45 42.12
CA LEU A 53 22.36 -5.45 43.17
C LEU A 53 21.78 -5.87 44.53
N GLU A 54 20.67 -6.63 44.55
CA GLU A 54 20.09 -7.19 45.78
C GLU A 54 21.00 -8.23 46.45
N PHE A 55 21.79 -8.98 45.68
CA PHE A 55 22.82 -9.87 46.23
C PHE A 55 23.97 -9.12 46.92
N GLY A 56 24.04 -7.79 46.77
CA GLY A 56 24.98 -6.92 47.48
C GLY A 56 26.18 -6.53 46.62
N LEU A 57 26.12 -5.32 46.07
CA LEU A 57 27.27 -4.67 45.45
C LEU A 57 28.07 -3.90 46.53
N PRO A 58 29.36 -4.20 46.75
CA PRO A 58 30.19 -3.40 47.65
C PRO A 58 30.26 -1.94 47.18
N PRO A 59 30.63 -0.98 48.06
CA PRO A 59 30.83 0.40 47.65
C PRO A 59 31.89 0.47 46.55
N THR A 60 31.44 0.76 45.34
CA THR A 60 32.23 0.69 44.12
C THR A 60 32.15 2.00 43.35
N ALA A 61 33.22 2.31 42.63
CA ALA A 61 33.25 3.44 41.69
C ALA A 61 33.42 2.89 40.28
N GLY A 62 32.73 3.51 39.32
CA GLY A 62 32.90 3.25 37.90
C GLY A 62 33.62 4.41 37.24
N TRP A 63 34.40 4.09 36.21
CA TRP A 63 35.03 5.04 35.31
C TRP A 63 34.88 4.56 33.87
N GLY A 64 34.89 5.50 32.92
CA GLY A 64 34.88 5.22 31.49
C GLY A 64 35.77 6.23 30.77
N LEU A 65 36.74 5.72 30.00
CA LEU A 65 37.72 6.53 29.27
C LEU A 65 37.53 6.36 27.76
N GLY A 66 37.35 7.48 27.05
CA GLY A 66 37.25 7.48 25.60
C GLY A 66 38.62 7.37 24.92
N ILE A 67 39.12 6.15 24.69
CA ILE A 67 40.46 5.91 24.10
C ILE A 67 40.65 6.66 22.77
N GLY A 68 39.64 6.65 21.89
CA GLY A 68 39.69 7.38 20.62
C GLY A 68 39.81 8.90 20.78
N ARG A 69 39.27 9.47 21.88
CA ARG A 69 39.39 10.90 22.19
C ARG A 69 40.76 11.22 22.81
N VAL A 70 41.26 10.34 23.69
CA VAL A 70 42.62 10.48 24.28
C VAL A 70 43.67 10.47 23.18
N THR A 71 43.61 9.51 22.28
CA THR A 71 44.55 9.37 21.16
C THR A 71 44.44 10.53 20.18
N MET A 72 43.23 11.03 19.94
CA MET A 72 43.00 12.23 19.14
C MET A 72 43.69 13.46 19.74
N PHE A 73 43.63 13.63 21.06
CA PHE A 73 44.38 14.69 21.76
C PHE A 73 45.90 14.49 21.70
N LEU A 74 46.40 13.26 21.87
CA LEU A 74 47.84 12.97 21.86
C LEU A 74 48.51 13.20 20.49
N ILE A 75 47.75 13.09 19.40
CA ILE A 75 48.26 13.20 18.02
C ILE A 75 47.90 14.57 17.41
N ASP A 76 47.28 15.47 18.19
CA ASP A 76 46.77 16.77 17.73
C ASP A 76 45.82 16.64 16.51
N ALA A 77 45.03 15.56 16.52
CA ALA A 77 44.00 15.29 15.51
C ALA A 77 42.69 15.99 15.88
N ASN A 78 41.97 16.53 14.90
CA ASN A 78 40.69 17.21 15.15
C ASN A 78 39.46 16.32 14.88
N ASP A 79 39.63 15.27 14.05
CA ASP A 79 38.59 14.29 13.69
C ASP A 79 38.99 12.87 14.15
N ILE A 80 38.02 12.12 14.68
CA ILE A 80 38.23 10.75 15.19
C ILE A 80 38.62 9.76 14.08
N LYS A 81 38.31 10.09 12.83
CA LYS A 81 38.65 9.27 11.66
C LYS A 81 40.15 9.19 11.40
N GLU A 82 40.93 10.16 11.87
CA GLU A 82 42.39 10.18 11.70
C GLU A 82 43.08 9.15 12.62
N VAL A 83 42.40 8.76 13.70
CA VAL A 83 42.90 7.79 14.69
C VAL A 83 42.39 6.37 14.40
N LEU A 84 41.24 6.23 13.74
CA LEU A 84 40.66 4.94 13.39
C LEU A 84 41.26 4.38 12.10
N LEU A 85 41.82 3.17 12.15
CA LEU A 85 42.41 2.51 10.97
C LEU A 85 41.38 2.29 9.85
N PHE A 86 40.15 1.95 10.21
CA PHE A 86 39.03 1.76 9.29
C PHE A 86 37.79 2.48 9.83
N PRO A 87 37.62 3.79 9.56
CA PRO A 87 36.47 4.54 10.04
C PRO A 87 35.18 4.07 9.34
N ALA A 88 34.06 4.11 10.07
CA ALA A 88 32.75 3.83 9.49
C ALA A 88 32.39 4.92 8.47
N MET A 89 32.51 4.59 7.19
CA MET A 89 32.17 5.49 6.09
C MET A 89 30.79 5.16 5.54
N LYS A 90 30.02 6.19 5.17
CA LYS A 90 28.77 5.99 4.42
C LYS A 90 29.12 5.27 3.10
N PRO A 91 28.45 4.15 2.78
CA PRO A 91 28.71 3.45 1.53
C PRO A 91 28.41 4.41 0.37
N LYS A 92 29.29 4.41 -0.65
CA LYS A 92 29.00 5.11 -1.89
C LYS A 92 27.74 4.49 -2.49
N ASP A 93 26.66 5.27 -2.51
CA ASP A 93 25.35 4.86 -2.99
C ASP A 93 25.48 4.10 -4.33
N LYS A 94 24.99 2.86 -4.40
CA LYS A 94 24.64 2.21 -5.68
C LYS A 94 23.55 2.98 -6.44
N LYS A 95 23.15 4.19 -6.01
CA LYS A 95 22.13 5.04 -6.64
C LYS A 95 22.52 5.52 -8.03
N GLU A 96 23.80 5.57 -8.39
CA GLU A 96 24.15 5.84 -9.80
C GLU A 96 23.78 4.67 -10.71
N LYS A 97 23.92 3.43 -10.24
CA LYS A 97 23.49 2.24 -11.00
C LYS A 97 21.97 2.06 -10.95
N SER A 98 21.32 2.31 -9.81
CA SER A 98 19.85 2.17 -9.71
C SER A 98 19.06 3.30 -10.35
N ARG A 99 19.60 4.52 -10.48
CA ARG A 99 18.96 5.62 -11.25
C ARG A 99 18.98 5.35 -12.76
N LYS A 100 20.02 4.68 -13.29
CA LYS A 100 20.03 4.21 -14.69
C LYS A 100 19.02 3.09 -14.90
N ASN A 101 19.06 2.05 -14.05
CA ASN A 101 18.14 0.93 -14.17
C ASN A 101 16.67 1.32 -13.98
N LYS A 102 16.34 2.21 -13.02
CA LYS A 102 14.96 2.71 -12.86
C LYS A 102 14.46 3.52 -14.04
N LYS A 103 15.32 4.33 -14.68
CA LYS A 103 14.92 5.09 -15.88
C LYS A 103 14.65 4.17 -17.06
N GLU A 104 15.43 3.11 -17.22
CA GLU A 104 15.23 2.11 -18.27
C GLU A 104 13.97 1.26 -18.01
N GLU A 105 13.76 0.79 -16.77
CA GLU A 105 12.56 0.05 -16.37
C GLU A 105 11.29 0.90 -16.43
N GLU A 106 11.32 2.18 -16.02
CA GLU A 106 10.16 3.08 -16.13
C GLU A 106 9.81 3.37 -17.60
N GLN A 107 10.82 3.51 -18.48
CA GLN A 107 10.58 3.70 -19.92
C GLN A 107 10.01 2.44 -20.59
N GLU A 108 10.48 1.25 -20.21
CA GLU A 108 9.94 -0.03 -20.69
C GLU A 108 8.54 -0.32 -20.12
N GLU A 109 8.31 -0.09 -18.83
CA GLU A 109 7.00 -0.26 -18.19
C GLU A 109 5.98 0.74 -18.75
N GLU A 110 6.35 2.00 -18.94
CA GLU A 110 5.46 3.02 -19.47
C GLU A 110 5.14 2.73 -20.96
N GLY A 111 6.14 2.30 -21.73
CA GLY A 111 5.96 1.79 -23.10
C GLY A 111 5.02 0.56 -23.15
N GLY A 112 5.21 -0.38 -22.23
CA GLY A 112 4.37 -1.57 -22.06
C GLY A 112 2.94 -1.25 -21.64
N ARG A 113 2.75 -0.33 -20.69
CA ARG A 113 1.43 0.16 -20.23
C ARG A 113 0.71 0.92 -21.35
N LYS A 114 1.41 1.78 -22.11
CA LYS A 114 0.88 2.47 -23.29
C LYS A 114 0.44 1.48 -24.39
N ARG A 115 1.25 0.45 -24.69
CA ARG A 115 0.88 -0.63 -25.63
C ARG A 115 -0.33 -1.43 -25.16
N LYS A 116 -0.38 -1.86 -23.89
CA LYS A 116 -1.51 -2.59 -23.29
C LYS A 116 -2.80 -1.75 -23.29
N ARG A 117 -2.73 -0.44 -22.98
CA ARG A 117 -3.87 0.50 -23.06
C ARG A 117 -4.40 0.66 -24.49
N LYS A 118 -3.51 0.80 -25.49
CA LYS A 118 -3.88 0.85 -26.92
C LYS A 118 -4.54 -0.46 -27.39
N ILE A 119 -4.05 -1.61 -26.96
CA ILE A 119 -4.65 -2.92 -27.31
C ILE A 119 -6.03 -3.08 -26.65
N LYS A 120 -6.16 -2.73 -25.36
CA LYS A 120 -7.44 -2.78 -24.62
C LYS A 120 -8.48 -1.85 -25.27
N SER A 121 -8.10 -0.64 -25.66
CA SER A 121 -9.02 0.31 -26.32
C SER A 121 -9.45 -0.18 -27.71
N LYS A 122 -8.54 -0.74 -28.52
CA LYS A 122 -8.86 -1.38 -29.81
C LYS A 122 -9.82 -2.58 -29.63
N LYS A 123 -9.57 -3.48 -28.66
CA LYS A 123 -10.47 -4.61 -28.34
C LYS A 123 -11.85 -4.12 -27.89
N LYS A 124 -11.94 -3.09 -27.04
CA LYS A 124 -13.20 -2.51 -26.55
C LYS A 124 -14.00 -1.88 -27.70
N LYS A 125 -13.36 -1.13 -28.60
CA LYS A 125 -13.99 -0.59 -29.82
C LYS A 125 -14.51 -1.71 -30.74
N LYS A 126 -13.74 -2.79 -30.96
CA LYS A 126 -14.15 -3.95 -31.78
C LYS A 126 -15.36 -4.69 -31.17
N LYS A 127 -15.37 -4.88 -29.84
CA LYS A 127 -16.50 -5.50 -29.09
C LYS A 127 -17.76 -4.62 -29.14
N LYS A 128 -17.63 -3.29 -29.02
CA LYS A 128 -18.75 -2.33 -29.14
C LYS A 128 -19.33 -2.31 -30.55
N LYS A 129 -18.50 -2.34 -31.61
CA LYS A 129 -18.95 -2.48 -33.01
C LYS A 129 -19.69 -3.81 -33.26
N LYS A 130 -19.18 -4.95 -32.76
CA LYS A 130 -19.87 -6.26 -32.85
C LYS A 130 -21.24 -6.25 -32.15
N ARG A 131 -21.33 -5.68 -30.94
CA ARG A 131 -22.61 -5.53 -30.21
C ARG A 131 -23.62 -4.65 -30.95
N LYS A 132 -23.19 -3.52 -31.54
CA LYS A 132 -24.06 -2.65 -32.35
C LYS A 132 -24.58 -3.37 -33.60
N LYS A 133 -23.73 -4.13 -34.32
CA LYS A 133 -24.16 -4.97 -35.46
C LYS A 133 -25.17 -6.04 -35.05
N LYS A 134 -24.95 -6.76 -33.94
CA LYS A 134 -25.91 -7.75 -33.41
C LYS A 134 -27.25 -7.11 -33.03
N LYS A 135 -27.25 -5.94 -32.36
CA LYS A 135 -28.49 -5.22 -32.01
C LYS A 135 -29.27 -4.76 -33.25
N LYS A 136 -28.59 -4.24 -34.29
CA LYS A 136 -29.24 -3.88 -35.56
C LYS A 136 -29.88 -5.10 -36.25
N LYS A 137 -29.18 -6.25 -36.31
CA LYS A 137 -29.73 -7.51 -36.85
C LYS A 137 -30.96 -7.99 -36.06
N LYS A 138 -30.92 -7.96 -34.73
CA LYS A 138 -32.07 -8.33 -33.87
C LYS A 138 -33.28 -7.39 -34.07
N LYS A 139 -33.06 -6.08 -34.17
CA LYS A 139 -34.15 -5.12 -34.45
C LYS A 139 -34.79 -5.35 -35.82
N LYS A 140 -33.99 -5.62 -36.87
CA LYS A 140 -34.52 -5.96 -38.20
C LYS A 140 -35.37 -7.25 -38.18
N LYS A 141 -34.90 -8.30 -37.48
CA LYS A 141 -35.68 -9.54 -37.30
C LYS A 141 -37.00 -9.31 -36.56
N LYS A 142 -37.00 -8.54 -35.47
CA LYS A 142 -38.24 -8.21 -34.73
C LYS A 142 -39.23 -7.40 -35.58
N LYS A 143 -38.77 -6.43 -36.38
CA LYS A 143 -39.64 -5.68 -37.30
C LYS A 143 -40.25 -6.57 -38.38
N LYS A 144 -39.49 -7.51 -38.96
CA LYS A 144 -40.03 -8.50 -39.92
C LYS A 144 -41.08 -9.40 -39.27
N LYS A 145 -40.84 -9.89 -38.04
CA LYS A 145 -41.82 -10.72 -37.32
C LYS A 145 -43.13 -9.98 -37.03
N LYS A 146 -43.06 -8.72 -36.57
CA LYS A 146 -44.26 -7.90 -36.33
C LYS A 146 -45.07 -7.60 -37.60
N LYS A 147 -44.39 -7.40 -38.74
CA LYS A 147 -45.08 -7.21 -40.02
C LYS A 147 -45.77 -8.47 -40.53
N LYS A 148 -45.22 -9.65 -40.23
CA LYS A 148 -45.83 -10.93 -40.62
C LYS A 148 -47.08 -11.20 -39.77
N LYS A 149 -46.97 -10.97 -38.45
CA LYS A 149 -48.09 -11.18 -37.52
C LYS A 149 -49.29 -10.25 -37.77
N LYS A 150 -49.02 -9.00 -38.17
CA LYS A 150 -50.08 -8.05 -38.56
C LYS A 150 -50.81 -8.43 -39.85
N LYS A 151 -50.13 -9.12 -40.77
CA LYS A 151 -50.75 -9.61 -42.00
C LYS A 151 -51.59 -10.85 -41.73
N GLU A 152 -51.11 -11.72 -40.84
CA GLU A 152 -51.88 -12.89 -40.39
C GLU A 152 -53.14 -12.46 -39.62
N GLU A 153 -53.06 -11.43 -38.76
CA GLU A 153 -54.24 -10.86 -38.05
C GLU A 153 -55.21 -10.13 -38.99
N GLU A 154 -54.74 -9.45 -40.05
CA GLU A 154 -55.62 -8.82 -41.07
C GLU A 154 -56.31 -9.86 -41.98
N GLU A 155 -55.65 -10.99 -42.28
CA GLU A 155 -56.24 -12.09 -43.06
C GLU A 155 -57.30 -12.87 -42.25
N GLU A 156 -57.11 -13.05 -40.92
CA GLU A 156 -58.12 -13.67 -40.04
C GLU A 156 -59.37 -12.79 -39.85
N GLU A 157 -59.22 -11.46 -39.75
CA GLU A 157 -60.38 -10.53 -39.65
C GLU A 157 -61.20 -10.48 -40.96
N GLU A 158 -60.55 -10.55 -42.14
CA GLU A 158 -61.26 -10.63 -43.44
C GLU A 158 -62.02 -11.97 -43.61
N GLU A 159 -61.47 -13.10 -43.13
CA GLU A 159 -62.17 -14.41 -43.15
C GLU A 159 -63.37 -14.44 -42.18
N GLU A 160 -63.27 -13.83 -40.99
CA GLU A 160 -64.40 -13.73 -40.05
C GLU A 160 -65.53 -12.82 -40.57
N GLU A 161 -65.21 -11.70 -41.25
CA GLU A 161 -66.22 -10.82 -41.87
C GLU A 161 -66.94 -11.52 -43.06
N GLU A 162 -66.23 -12.32 -43.87
CA GLU A 162 -66.85 -13.11 -44.94
C GLU A 162 -67.78 -14.22 -44.40
N GLU A 163 -67.41 -14.90 -43.30
CA GLU A 163 -68.27 -15.90 -42.65
C GLU A 163 -69.54 -15.27 -42.02
N GLU A 164 -69.44 -14.09 -41.39
CA GLU A 164 -70.61 -13.38 -40.86
C GLU A 164 -71.57 -12.89 -41.98
N GLU A 165 -71.03 -12.42 -43.12
CA GLU A 165 -71.86 -12.05 -44.28
C GLU A 165 -72.57 -13.26 -44.91
N GLU A 166 -71.92 -14.43 -44.97
CA GLU A 166 -72.53 -15.68 -45.44
C GLU A 166 -73.63 -16.20 -44.49
N GLU A 167 -73.43 -16.12 -43.17
CA GLU A 167 -74.47 -16.47 -42.18
C GLU A 167 -75.68 -15.52 -42.24
N GLU A 168 -75.47 -14.21 -42.38
CA GLU A 168 -76.57 -13.25 -42.57
C GLU A 168 -77.33 -13.47 -43.90
N GLU A 169 -76.64 -13.86 -44.97
CA GLU A 169 -77.30 -14.22 -46.24
C GLU A 169 -78.11 -15.52 -46.12
N GLU A 170 -77.61 -16.51 -45.37
CA GLU A 170 -78.36 -17.75 -45.08
C GLU A 170 -79.60 -17.49 -44.21
N GLU A 171 -79.51 -16.63 -43.19
CA GLU A 171 -80.67 -16.24 -42.37
C GLU A 171 -81.70 -15.45 -43.19
N LYS A 172 -81.26 -14.51 -44.04
CA LYS A 172 -82.15 -13.78 -44.96
C LYS A 172 -82.82 -14.72 -45.97
N LYS A 173 -82.13 -15.75 -46.48
CA LYS A 173 -82.72 -16.78 -47.35
C LYS A 173 -83.73 -17.67 -46.61
N LYS A 174 -83.48 -17.99 -45.33
CA LYS A 174 -84.45 -18.74 -44.48
C LYS A 174 -85.69 -17.92 -44.13
N SER A 175 -85.59 -16.59 -44.02
CA SER A 175 -86.75 -15.70 -43.80
C SER A 175 -87.62 -15.45 -45.05
N ILE A 176 -87.16 -15.81 -46.25
CA ILE A 176 -87.89 -15.58 -47.51
C ILE A 176 -88.77 -16.80 -47.91
N TYR A 177 -88.57 -17.96 -47.27
CA TYR A 177 -89.40 -19.16 -47.43
C TYR A 177 -89.99 -19.59 -46.07
N ILE A 178 -91.24 -19.14 -45.82
CA ILE A 178 -92.21 -19.52 -44.76
C ILE A 178 -92.26 -18.57 -43.56
#